data_AF-A0A954QG73-F1
#
_entry.id   AF-A0A954QG73-F1
#
_cell.length_a   1.000
_cell.length_b   1.000
_cell.length_c   1.000
_cell.angle_alpha   90.00
_cell.angle_beta   90.00
_cell.angle_gamma   90.00
#
_symmetry.space_group_name_H-M   'P 1'
#
loop_
_entity.id
_entity.type
_entity.pdbx_description
1 polymer ?
#
loop_
_entity_poly.entity_id
_entity_poly.type
_entity_poly.pdbx_seq_one_letter_code
_entity_poly.pdbx_strand_id
1 'polypeptide(L)'
;WKDIPQDAVGVVEWNRRINEVFSPSVRGYDLAAHGEEELQRLSAEYGFRYVVVDRSRSKRPLGFLRVYPERWQGDSCFEVYRLPPQSE
;
A
#
# COMPACT_ATOMS: atom_id res chain seq x y z
N TRP A 1 18.38 -1.07 9.56
CA TRP A 1 19.02 -0.20 8.55
C TRP A 1 17.97 0.05 7.48
N LYS A 2 17.77 1.29 6.99
CA LYS A 2 16.78 1.56 5.93
C LYS A 2 17.47 1.43 4.57
N ASP A 3 16.91 0.64 3.67
CA ASP A 3 17.40 0.43 2.30
C ASP A 3 17.15 1.67 1.42
N ILE A 4 17.73 2.81 1.80
CA ILE A 4 17.69 4.05 1.02
C ILE A 4 18.91 4.04 0.10
N PRO A 5 18.74 4.21 -1.23
CA PRO A 5 19.86 4.32 -2.16
C PRO A 5 20.85 5.41 -1.75
N GLN A 6 22.14 5.18 -1.97
CA GLN A 6 23.21 6.11 -1.57
C GLN A 6 23.78 6.90 -2.75
N ASP A 7 23.44 6.51 -3.99
CA ASP A 7 23.82 7.24 -5.19
C ASP A 7 22.75 8.28 -5.58
N ALA A 8 23.18 9.34 -6.26
CA ALA A 8 22.31 10.46 -6.60
C ALA A 8 21.12 10.05 -7.47
N VAL A 9 21.32 9.12 -8.42
CA VAL A 9 20.25 8.65 -9.31
C VAL A 9 19.22 7.84 -8.54
N GLY A 10 19.69 6.93 -7.68
CA GLY A 10 18.84 6.12 -6.81
C GLY A 10 18.02 6.96 -5.85
N VAL A 11 18.57 8.05 -5.29
CA VAL A 11 17.84 8.96 -4.40
C VAL A 11 16.70 9.68 -5.15
N VAL A 12 16.96 10.16 -6.36
CA VAL A 12 15.94 10.82 -7.19
C VAL A 12 14.82 9.84 -7.54
N GLU A 13 15.16 8.63 -7.97
CA GLU A 13 14.18 7.62 -8.32
C GLU A 13 13.38 7.14 -7.10
N TRP A 14 14.04 6.94 -5.96
CA TRP A 14 13.37 6.64 -4.70
C TRP A 14 12.36 7.72 -4.32
N ASN A 15 12.75 9.00 -4.42
CA ASN A 15 11.86 10.11 -4.11
C ASN A 15 10.67 10.18 -5.09
N ARG A 16 10.89 9.90 -6.38
CA ARG A 16 9.80 9.82 -7.38
C ARG A 16 8.78 8.74 -6.97
N ARG A 17 9.24 7.51 -6.70
CA ARG A 17 8.39 6.38 -6.32
C ARG A 17 7.65 6.63 -5.01
N ILE A 18 8.31 7.21 -4.01
CA ILE A 18 7.68 7.54 -2.72
C ILE A 18 6.58 8.58 -2.90
N ASN A 19 6.76 9.59 -3.75
CA ASN A 19 5.73 10.60 -3.96
C ASN A 19 4.56 10.10 -4.82
N GLU A 20 4.81 9.12 -5.68
CA GLU A 20 3.76 8.42 -6.42
C GLU A 20 2.92 7.55 -5.47
N VAL A 21 3.56 6.69 -4.67
CA VAL A 21 2.85 5.76 -3.76
C VAL A 21 2.27 6.49 -2.54
N PHE A 22 2.94 7.50 -2.00
CA PHE A 22 2.52 8.23 -0.81
C PHE A 22 2.27 9.70 -1.11
N SER A 23 1.38 9.93 -2.08
CA SER A 23 0.87 11.26 -2.42
C SER A 23 0.20 11.93 -1.20
N PRO A 24 0.01 13.26 -1.20
CA PRO A 24 -0.57 13.98 -0.06
C PRO A 24 -1.94 13.44 0.39
N SER A 25 -2.78 12.97 -0.53
CA SER A 25 -4.08 12.36 -0.20
C SER A 25 -3.93 11.01 0.52
N VAL A 26 -2.92 10.21 0.14
CA VAL A 26 -2.59 8.92 0.75
C VAL A 26 -1.98 9.10 2.13
N ARG A 27 -1.16 10.12 2.37
CA ARG A 27 -0.54 10.34 3.69
C ARG A 27 -1.56 10.54 4.81
N GLY A 28 -2.74 11.08 4.49
CA GLY A 28 -3.84 11.31 5.45
C GLY A 28 -4.74 10.10 5.68
N TYR A 29 -4.98 9.29 4.63
CA TYR A 29 -5.96 8.18 4.65
C TYR A 29 -5.33 6.81 4.35
N ASP A 30 -4.01 6.71 4.50
CA ASP A 30 -3.19 5.55 4.19
C ASP A 30 -3.39 5.00 2.75
N LEU A 31 -2.79 3.86 2.44
CA LEU A 31 -2.85 3.20 1.13
C LEU A 31 -4.27 2.90 0.64
N ALA A 32 -5.26 2.89 1.54
CA ALA A 32 -6.67 2.76 1.17
C ALA A 32 -7.20 3.94 0.32
N ALA A 33 -6.49 5.08 0.31
CA ALA A 33 -6.86 6.27 -0.46
C ALA A 33 -6.73 6.09 -1.98
N HIS A 34 -5.86 5.19 -2.44
CA HIS A 34 -5.65 4.89 -3.87
C HIS A 34 -6.89 4.28 -4.52
N GLY A 35 -7.70 3.54 -3.78
CA GLY A 35 -8.74 2.70 -4.36
C GLY A 35 -8.17 1.47 -5.07
N GLU A 36 -9.06 0.56 -5.47
CA GLU A 36 -8.67 -0.78 -5.92
C GLU A 36 -7.93 -0.78 -7.27
N GLU A 37 -8.39 0.01 -8.24
CA GLU A 37 -7.79 0.10 -9.58
C GLU A 37 -6.34 0.63 -9.51
N GLU A 38 -6.11 1.70 -8.76
CA GLU A 38 -4.78 2.28 -8.61
C GLU A 38 -3.85 1.36 -7.82
N LEU A 39 -4.35 0.66 -6.79
CA LEU A 39 -3.56 -0.35 -6.08
C LEU A 39 -3.17 -1.52 -7.00
N GLN A 40 -4.03 -1.92 -7.93
CA GLN A 40 -3.69 -2.93 -8.95
C GLN A 40 -2.63 -2.40 -9.94
N ARG A 41 -2.76 -1.16 -10.41
CA ARG A 41 -1.75 -0.52 -11.28
C ARG A 41 -0.39 -0.45 -10.59
N LEU A 42 -0.35 0.05 -9.36
CA LEU A 42 0.87 0.14 -8.56
C LEU A 42 1.45 -1.26 -8.26
N SER A 43 0.60 -2.28 -8.08
CA SER A 43 1.05 -3.66 -7.93
C SER A 43 1.73 -4.15 -9.19
N ALA A 44 1.15 -3.89 -10.37
CA ALA A 44 1.76 -4.25 -11.65
C ALA A 44 3.12 -3.57 -11.86
N GLU A 45 3.25 -2.31 -11.45
CA GLU A 45 4.49 -1.54 -11.59
C GLU A 45 5.58 -1.98 -10.59
N TYR A 46 5.21 -2.21 -9.32
CA TYR A 46 6.17 -2.40 -8.23
C TYR A 46 6.23 -3.84 -7.69
N GLY A 47 5.39 -4.75 -8.19
CA GLY A 47 5.43 -6.18 -7.90
C GLY A 47 4.95 -6.59 -6.50
N PHE A 48 4.28 -5.71 -5.75
CA PHE A 48 3.74 -6.08 -4.43
C PHE A 48 2.45 -6.90 -4.56
N ARG A 49 2.21 -7.79 -3.60
CA ARG A 49 1.02 -8.66 -3.57
C ARG A 49 0.08 -8.37 -2.40
N TYR A 50 0.51 -7.52 -1.49
CA TYR A 50 -0.18 -7.23 -0.24
C TYR A 50 -0.20 -5.73 0.00
N VAL A 51 -1.31 -5.24 0.54
CA VAL A 51 -1.47 -3.87 1.01
C VAL A 51 -1.78 -3.92 2.50
N VAL A 52 -1.06 -3.12 3.27
CA VAL A 52 -1.28 -2.94 4.71
C VAL A 52 -1.98 -1.61 4.90
N VAL A 53 -3.09 -1.62 5.64
CA VAL A 53 -3.88 -0.43 5.96
C VAL A 53 -3.94 -0.26 7.48
N ASP A 54 -3.57 0.92 7.95
CA ASP A 54 -3.72 1.37 9.32
C ASP A 54 -5.17 1.84 9.56
N ARG A 55 -5.89 1.08 10.40
CA ARG A 55 -7.29 1.33 10.76
C ARG A 55 -7.49 2.61 11.57
N SER A 56 -6.41 3.14 12.17
CA SER A 56 -6.46 4.44 12.86
C SER A 56 -6.50 5.61 11.87
N ARG A 57 -6.04 5.40 10.63
CA ARG A 57 -5.98 6.42 9.56
C ARG A 57 -7.08 6.25 8.53
N SER A 58 -7.48 5.01 8.25
CA SER A 58 -8.55 4.71 7.30
C SER A 58 -9.52 3.68 7.86
N LYS A 59 -10.81 4.01 7.82
CA LYS A 59 -11.90 3.08 8.12
C LYS A 59 -12.51 2.48 6.85
N ARG A 60 -11.98 2.82 5.67
CA ARG A 60 -12.47 2.30 4.38
C ARG A 60 -11.92 0.89 4.16
N PRO A 61 -12.77 -0.14 4.13
CA PRO A 61 -12.32 -1.46 3.72
C PRO A 61 -12.02 -1.46 2.21
N LEU A 62 -11.01 -2.22 1.81
CA LEU A 62 -10.72 -2.49 0.40
C LEU A 62 -11.48 -3.73 -0.07
N GLY A 63 -11.89 -3.74 -1.35
CA GLY A 63 -12.58 -4.86 -2.01
C GLY A 63 -11.72 -6.11 -2.27
N PHE A 64 -10.54 -6.21 -1.67
CA PHE A 64 -9.60 -7.32 -1.81
C PHE A 64 -9.79 -8.39 -0.73
N LEU A 65 -9.14 -9.55 -0.91
CA LEU A 65 -9.13 -10.60 0.11
C LEU A 65 -8.35 -10.10 1.35
N ARG A 66 -9.06 -9.80 2.44
CA ARG A 66 -8.43 -9.50 3.73
C ARG A 66 -7.85 -10.79 4.33
N VAL A 67 -6.53 -10.86 4.46
CA VAL A 67 -5.79 -11.98 5.06
C VAL A 67 -5.41 -11.71 6.51
N TYR A 68 -5.51 -10.47 6.97
CA TYR A 68 -5.35 -10.11 8.39
C TYR A 68 -6.23 -8.91 8.75
N PRO A 69 -6.85 -8.89 9.94
CA PRO A 69 -7.05 -10.08 10.79
C PRO A 69 -8.00 -11.07 10.08
N GLU A 70 -7.75 -12.37 10.21
CA GLU A 70 -8.57 -13.42 9.57
C GLU A 70 -10.04 -13.39 10.03
N ARG A 71 -10.26 -12.87 11.24
CA ARG A 71 -11.57 -12.63 11.85
C ARG A 71 -11.62 -11.20 12.33
N TRP A 72 -12.83 -10.66 12.50
CA TRP A 72 -12.97 -9.33 13.08
C TRP A 72 -12.34 -9.29 14.49
N GLN A 73 -11.33 -8.45 14.65
CA GLN A 73 -10.64 -8.18 15.90
C GLN A 73 -10.70 -6.67 16.14
N GLY A 74 -11.43 -6.24 17.17
CA GLY A 74 -11.69 -4.82 17.44
C GLY A 74 -10.44 -4.03 17.82
N ASP A 75 -9.42 -4.71 18.32
CA ASP A 75 -8.13 -4.23 18.80
C ASP A 75 -7.02 -4.25 17.73
N SER A 76 -7.23 -4.89 16.58
CA SER A 76 -6.23 -4.86 15.52
C SER A 76 -6.07 -3.45 14.97
N CYS A 77 -4.84 -2.91 14.98
CA CYS A 77 -4.56 -1.61 14.37
C CYS A 77 -4.41 -1.67 12.85
N PHE A 78 -4.19 -2.86 12.28
CA PHE A 78 -3.92 -3.03 10.86
C PHE A 78 -4.87 -4.02 10.19
N GLU A 79 -5.07 -3.82 8.89
CA GLU A 79 -5.65 -4.79 7.98
C GLU A 79 -4.64 -5.09 6.87
N VAL A 80 -4.55 -6.35 6.47
CA VAL A 80 -3.72 -6.77 5.34
C VAL A 80 -4.62 -7.38 4.28
N TYR A 81 -4.50 -6.85 3.07
CA TYR A 81 -5.26 -7.25 1.91
C TYR A 81 -4.33 -7.89 0.89
N ARG A 82 -4.73 -9.04 0.34
CA ARG A 82 -4.05 -9.69 -0.78
C ARG A 82 -4.67 -9.22 -2.09
N LEU A 83 -3.84 -8.72 -3.00
CA LEU A 83 -4.26 -8.38 -4.36
C LEU A 83 -4.40 -9.64 -5.21
N PRO A 84 -5.30 -9.64 -6.21
CA PRO A 84 -5.40 -10.73 -7.17
C PRO A 84 -4.06 -10.92 -7.90
N PRO A 85 -3.74 -12.15 -8.33
CA PRO A 85 -2.58 -12.39 -9.17
C PRO A 85 -2.68 -11.54 -10.43
N GLN A 86 -1.56 -10.95 -10.86
CA GLN A 86 -1.47 -10.28 -12.15
C GLN A 86 -1.59 -11.36 -13.22
N SER A 87 -2.52 -11.19 -14.16
CA SER A 87 -2.58 -12.02 -15.35
C SER A 87 -1.28 -11.80 -16.13
N GLU A 88 -0.52 -12.87 -16.37
CA GLU A 88 0.66 -12.88 -17.24
C GLU A 88 0.30 -12.58 -18.70
#